data_AF-A0A3B8RSD9-F1
#
_entry.id   AF-A0A3B8RSD9-F1
#
_cell.length_a   1.000
_cell.length_b   1.000
_cell.length_c   1.000
_cell.angle_alpha   90.00
_cell.angle_beta   90.00
_cell.angle_gamma   90.00
#
_symmetry.space_group_name_H-M   'P 1'
#
loop_
_entity.id
_entity.type
_entity.pdbx_description
1 polymer ?
#
loop_
_entity_poly.entity_id
_entity_poly.type
_entity_poly.pdbx_seq_one_letter_code
_entity_poly.pdbx_strand_id
1 'polypeptide(L)'
;MKEGIYIHKKEVDWSLLHYGLNIPVALQVMFYESIKEYLKKGDAKKIKIVLENQEYFATLTNIYFNQSKYPNHKELLQIRYTENSPIAK
;
A
#
# COMPACT_ATOMS: atom_id res chain seq x y z
N MET A 1 14.36 -12.41 -13.62
CA MET A 1 12.91 -12.12 -13.46
C MET A 1 12.77 -10.60 -13.47
N LYS A 2 11.92 -10.01 -14.33
CA LYS A 2 11.75 -8.53 -14.34
C LYS A 2 10.98 -8.13 -13.10
N GLU A 3 11.63 -7.40 -12.19
CA GLU A 3 10.99 -6.77 -11.03
C GLU A 3 9.85 -5.86 -11.50
N GLY A 4 8.70 -5.99 -10.85
CA GLY A 4 7.55 -5.15 -11.12
C GLY A 4 7.69 -3.83 -10.35
N ILE A 5 7.62 -2.70 -11.06
CA ILE A 5 7.81 -1.37 -10.49
C ILE A 5 6.55 -0.55 -10.75
N TYR A 6 6.03 0.08 -9.70
CA TYR A 6 4.92 1.03 -9.78
C TYR A 6 5.35 2.37 -9.21
N ILE A 7 5.12 3.45 -9.95
CA ILE A 7 5.45 4.81 -9.52
C ILE A 7 4.15 5.55 -9.24
N HIS A 8 4.00 6.04 -8.00
CA HIS A 8 2.86 6.84 -7.58
C HIS A 8 3.32 8.22 -7.15
N LYS A 9 2.72 9.26 -7.73
CA LYS A 9 2.94 10.65 -7.30
C LYS A 9 1.72 11.11 -6.50
N LYS A 10 1.96 11.57 -5.27
CA LYS A 10 0.95 12.14 -4.37
C LYS A 10 1.59 13.23 -3.52
N GLU A 11 0.80 14.20 -3.09
CA GLU A 11 1.24 15.16 -2.08
C GLU A 11 1.40 14.48 -0.71
N VAL A 12 2.47 14.83 -0.01
CA VAL A 12 2.74 14.36 1.35
C VAL A 12 1.78 15.08 2.29
N ASP A 13 1.01 14.32 3.06
CA ASP A 13 0.12 14.84 4.09
C ASP A 13 0.39 14.14 5.43
N TRP A 14 -0.14 14.69 6.52
CA TRP A 14 0.08 14.15 7.87
C TRP A 14 -0.39 12.69 7.98
N SER A 15 -1.50 12.33 7.33
CA SER A 15 -2.02 10.96 7.36
C SER A 15 -1.11 9.98 6.64
N LEU A 16 -0.44 10.41 5.56
CA LEU A 16 0.56 9.61 4.88
C LEU A 16 1.69 9.28 5.86
N LEU A 17 2.29 10.27 6.52
CA LEU A 17 3.41 10.06 7.45
C LEU A 17 3.07 9.19 8.67
N HIS A 18 1.82 9.21 9.16
CA HIS A 18 1.46 8.52 10.40
C HIS A 18 0.64 7.22 10.19
N TYR A 19 -0.21 7.18 9.17
CA TYR A 19 -1.10 6.06 8.88
C TYR A 19 -0.71 5.27 7.63
N GLY A 20 0.24 5.77 6.84
CA GLY A 20 0.61 5.21 5.55
C GLY A 20 -0.33 5.67 4.44
N LEU A 21 -0.31 4.96 3.31
CA LEU A 21 -1.13 5.32 2.15
C LEU A 21 -2.06 4.19 1.74
N ASN A 22 -3.20 4.57 1.18
CA ASN A 22 -4.11 3.64 0.54
C ASN A 22 -3.98 3.77 -0.99
N ILE A 23 -3.97 2.65 -1.70
CA ILE A 23 -4.04 2.64 -3.16
C ILE A 23 -5.50 2.82 -3.56
N PRO A 24 -5.85 3.92 -4.28
CA PRO A 24 -7.21 4.16 -4.73
C PRO A 24 -7.71 2.99 -5.56
N VAL A 25 -8.99 2.60 -5.38
CA VAL A 25 -9.61 1.47 -6.09
C VAL A 25 -9.41 1.54 -7.60
N ALA A 26 -9.50 2.74 -8.18
CA ALA A 26 -9.30 2.98 -9.61
C ALA A 26 -7.89 2.62 -10.10
N LEU A 27 -6.88 2.61 -9.21
CA LEU A 27 -5.49 2.31 -9.54
C LEU A 27 -5.06 0.90 -9.15
N GLN A 28 -5.89 0.15 -8.41
CA GLN A 28 -5.51 -1.18 -7.89
C GLN A 28 -5.20 -2.20 -8.99
N VAL A 29 -5.97 -2.19 -10.09
CA VAL A 29 -5.73 -3.08 -11.23
C VAL A 29 -4.34 -2.82 -11.82
N MET A 30 -4.05 -1.57 -12.19
CA MET A 30 -2.75 -1.19 -12.74
C MET A 30 -1.61 -1.43 -11.75
N PHE A 31 -1.84 -1.20 -10.46
CA PHE A 31 -0.86 -1.47 -9.41
C PHE A 31 -0.46 -2.95 -9.40
N TYR A 32 -1.43 -3.87 -9.33
CA TYR A 32 -1.17 -5.31 -9.32
C TYR A 32 -0.49 -5.81 -10.60
N GLU A 33 -0.93 -5.32 -11.76
CA GLU A 33 -0.29 -5.64 -13.03
C GLU A 33 1.16 -5.14 -13.08
N SER A 34 1.42 -3.95 -12.55
CA SER A 34 2.76 -3.34 -12.51
C SER A 34 3.71 -4.11 -11.61
N ILE A 35 3.25 -4.53 -10.42
CA ILE A 35 4.07 -5.32 -9.48
C ILE A 35 4.10 -6.83 -9.83
N LYS A 36 3.30 -7.26 -10.81
CA LYS A 36 3.14 -8.66 -11.26
C LYS A 36 2.81 -9.62 -10.13
N GLU A 37 1.99 -9.15 -9.20
CA GLU A 37 1.63 -9.88 -8.00
C GLU A 37 0.21 -9.52 -7.58
N TYR A 38 -0.46 -10.44 -6.91
CA TYR A 38 -1.80 -10.27 -6.40
C TYR A 38 -1.87 -10.69 -4.94
N LEU A 39 -2.52 -9.89 -4.09
CA LEU A 39 -2.77 -10.24 -2.70
C LEU A 39 -4.25 -10.59 -2.51
N LYS A 40 -4.53 -11.73 -1.89
CA LYS A 40 -5.91 -12.07 -1.51
C LYS A 40 -6.35 -11.20 -0.34
N LYS A 41 -7.65 -11.11 -0.14
CA LYS A 41 -8.25 -10.39 0.99
C LYS A 41 -7.69 -10.91 2.32
N GLY A 42 -7.20 -9.99 3.15
CA GLY A 42 -6.58 -10.31 4.44
C GLY A 42 -5.09 -10.61 4.37
N ASP A 43 -4.52 -10.79 3.18
CA ASP A 43 -3.09 -11.05 3.03
C ASP A 43 -2.28 -9.76 3.22
N ALA A 44 -1.09 -9.94 3.77
CA ALA A 44 -0.09 -8.90 3.92
C ALA A 44 1.26 -9.37 3.34
N LYS A 45 1.98 -8.45 2.72
CA LYS A 45 3.31 -8.69 2.15
C LYS A 45 4.27 -7.57 2.53
N LYS A 46 5.50 -7.94 2.88
CA LYS A 46 6.59 -6.98 3.06
C LYS A 46 7.05 -6.46 1.69
N ILE A 47 7.11 -5.15 1.57
CA ILE A 47 7.55 -4.43 0.37
C ILE A 47 8.63 -3.42 0.75
N LYS A 48 9.30 -2.87 -0.27
CA LYS A 48 10.20 -1.72 -0.11
C LYS A 48 9.60 -0.52 -0.83
N ILE A 49 9.70 0.64 -0.21
CA ILE A 49 9.36 1.94 -0.81
C ILE A 49 10.66 2.68 -1.05
N VAL A 50 10.79 3.32 -2.21
CA VAL A 50 11.91 4.22 -2.51
C VAL A 50 11.40 5.65 -2.47
N LEU A 51 11.98 6.46 -1.60
CA LEU A 51 11.71 7.90 -1.49
C LEU A 51 13.05 8.63 -1.44
N GLU A 52 13.27 9.61 -2.31
CA GLU A 52 14.54 10.35 -2.41
C GLU A 52 15.80 9.45 -2.46
N ASN A 53 15.72 8.38 -3.26
CA ASN A 53 16.76 7.33 -3.37
C ASN A 53 17.05 6.53 -2.09
N GLN A 54 16.26 6.70 -1.03
CA GLN A 54 16.35 5.90 0.18
C GLN A 54 15.27 4.81 0.21
N GLU A 55 15.66 3.59 0.59
CA GLU A 55 14.75 2.46 0.73
C GLU A 55 14.17 2.37 2.15
N TYR A 56 12.87 2.13 2.23
CA TYR A 56 12.14 1.93 3.48
C TYR A 56 11.36 0.63 3.44
N PHE A 57 11.40 -0.14 4.52
CA PHE A 57 10.56 -1.32 4.66
C PHE A 57 9.13 -0.91 5.02
N ALA A 58 8.18 -1.49 4.29
CA ALA A 58 6.75 -1.30 4.54
C ALA A 58 6.01 -2.62 4.35
N THR A 59 4.74 -2.62 4.72
CA THR A 59 3.82 -3.74 4.55
C THR A 59 2.67 -3.30 3.68
N LEU A 60 2.47 -4.00 2.57
CA LEU A 60 1.29 -3.90 1.72
C LEU A 60 0.26 -4.92 2.22
N THR A 61 -0.93 -4.46 2.55
CA THR A 61 -2.02 -5.28 3.08
C THR A 61 -3.27 -5.08 2.23
N ASN A 62 -3.89 -6.17 1.80
CA ASN A 62 -5.26 -6.13 1.30
C ASN A 62 -6.21 -6.26 2.50
N ILE A 63 -6.79 -5.15 2.95
CA ILE A 63 -7.61 -5.14 4.16
C ILE A 63 -8.93 -5.84 3.88
N TYR A 64 -9.20 -6.88 4.67
CA TYR A 64 -10.51 -7.52 4.70
C TYR A 64 -11.47 -6.71 5.59
N PHE A 65 -12.51 -6.14 4.98
CA PHE A 65 -13.63 -5.59 5.73
C PHE A 65 -14.64 -6.69 6.07
N ASN A 66 -15.09 -6.70 7.31
CA ASN A 66 -16.18 -7.59 7.71
C ASN A 66 -17.47 -7.17 6.97
N GLN A 67 -17.87 -7.98 6.00
CA GLN A 67 -19.03 -7.72 5.15
C GLN A 67 -20.37 -7.69 5.91
N SER A 68 -20.44 -8.27 7.12
CA SER A 68 -21.62 -8.20 7.97
C SER A 68 -21.81 -6.81 8.59
N LYS A 69 -20.71 -6.09 8.85
CA LYS A 69 -20.74 -4.70 9.37
C LYS A 69 -20.65 -3.65 8.26
N TYR A 70 -20.00 -3.98 7.14
CA TYR A 70 -19.72 -3.07 6.04
C TYR A 70 -19.98 -3.73 4.67
N PRO A 71 -21.26 -3.95 4.31
CA PRO A 71 -21.64 -4.77 3.16
C PRO A 71 -21.21 -4.19 1.80
N ASN A 72 -21.04 -2.86 1.70
CA ASN A 72 -20.69 -2.17 0.45
C ASN A 72 -19.23 -1.68 0.40
N HIS A 73 -18.41 -2.02 1.40
CA HIS A 73 -17.02 -1.57 1.40
C HIS A 73 -16.18 -2.36 0.40
N LYS A 74 -15.64 -1.64 -0.59
CA LYS A 74 -14.66 -2.17 -1.54
C LYS A 74 -13.35 -2.47 -0.81
N GLU A 75 -12.60 -3.43 -1.34
CA GLU A 75 -11.27 -3.79 -0.85
C GLU A 75 -10.36 -2.57 -0.78
N LEU A 76 -9.59 -2.47 0.31
CA LEU A 76 -8.64 -1.38 0.51
C LEU A 76 -7.24 -1.96 0.57
N LEU A 77 -6.46 -1.64 -0.46
CA LEU A 77 -5.03 -1.87 -0.43
C LEU A 77 -4.36 -0.75 0.34
N GLN A 78 -3.67 -1.11 1.41
CA GLN A 78 -2.98 -0.17 2.27
C GLN A 78 -1.51 -0.52 2.37
N ILE A 79 -0.65 0.49 2.28
CA ILE A 79 0.77 0.41 2.54
C ILE A 79 1.02 1.11 3.87
N ARG A 80 1.55 0.38 4.85
CA ARG A 80 1.94 0.91 6.16
C ARG A 80 3.42 0.69 6.41
N TYR A 81 4.06 1.67 7.03
CA TYR A 81 5.38 1.56 7.65
C TYR A 81 5.21 1.74 9.17
N THR A 82 6.24 1.37 9.92
CA THR A 82 6.22 1.56 11.38
C THR A 82 6.33 3.04 11.73
N GLU A 83 5.71 3.45 12.83
CA GLU A 83 5.78 4.84 13.34
C GLU A 83 7.23 5.27 13.65
N ASN A 84 8.11 4.31 13.93
CA ASN A 84 9.54 4.55 14.14
C ASN A 84 10.36 4.60 12.84
N SER A 85 9.74 4.37 11.68
CA SER A 85 10.42 4.42 10.38
C SER A 85 10.87 5.85 10.07
N PRO A 86 12.04 6.07 9.45
CA PRO A 86 12.49 7.43 9.13
C PRO A 86 11.60 8.15 8.11
N ILE A 87 10.70 7.45 7.41
CA ILE A 87 9.67 8.07 6.56
C ILE A 87 8.54 8.74 7.36
N ALA A 88 8.41 8.42 8.66
CA ALA A 88 7.41 8.96 9.57
C ALA A 88 7.96 10.07 10.48
N LYS A 89 9.20 10.51 10.27
CA LYS A 89 9.91 11.55 11.03
C LYS A 89 10.18 12.76 10.16
#